data_AF-T0QPV0-F1
#
_entry.id   AF-T0QPV0-F1
#
_cell.length_a   1.000
_cell.length_b   1.000
_cell.length_c   1.000
_cell.angle_alpha   90.00
_cell.angle_beta   90.00
_cell.angle_gamma   90.00
#
_symmetry.space_group_name_H-M   'P 1'
#
loop_
_entity.id
_entity.type
_entity.pdbx_description
1 polymer ?
#
loop_
_entity_poly.entity_id
_entity_poly.type
_entity_poly.pdbx_seq_one_letter_code
_entity_poly.pdbx_strand_id
1 'polypeptide(L)'
;MSASYPISLKPLLRVEDPMGNVHASKTTKAKLLLLPNEEAPTRTSADDVAEGLLLQLQAYEANAESPKQASERPRPLEALAANVALLHKVYLVVMDHGATLPQLVMDLAQPETTSEKARELLQRVADICIFALAFDHFKAMTPRVQNDVSLYRRHLASSAKKESAPHEISETNVNALSLFLGEHTPAIKLLGHALTDTVLHHPEAVTALASVAHAAYATLSTKSASLDAAQAYYCMRAMAATILVLDHSLAHGVFTASSPLKIKRCLRALADGRKTLPACTELLDAIKFASRHGNDSSTPRHIRWMLHNS
;
A
#
# COMPACT_ATOMS: atom_id res chain seq x y z
N MET A 1 -8.94 81.02 32.81
CA MET A 1 -8.89 81.38 31.37
C MET A 1 -9.06 80.08 30.60
N SER A 2 -10.31 79.64 30.42
CA SER A 2 -11.06 79.73 29.14
C SER A 2 -10.41 78.89 28.04
N ALA A 3 -10.86 77.63 27.90
CA ALA A 3 -11.61 77.12 26.73
C ALA A 3 -10.64 76.37 25.78
N SER A 4 -10.94 75.26 25.11
CA SER A 4 -12.20 74.58 24.79
C SER A 4 -11.86 73.13 24.38
N TYR A 5 -12.64 72.14 24.82
CA TYR A 5 -12.94 70.90 24.07
C TYR A 5 -14.21 71.20 23.24
N PRO A 6 -14.54 70.55 22.07
CA PRO A 6 -14.78 69.10 22.02
C PRO A 6 -14.65 68.36 20.64
N ILE A 7 -14.58 67.02 20.73
CA ILE A 7 -15.28 65.96 19.98
C ILE A 7 -15.84 66.27 18.57
N SER A 8 -15.50 65.44 17.57
CA SER A 8 -16.37 65.08 16.43
C SER A 8 -15.90 63.73 15.83
N LEU A 9 -16.58 62.61 16.08
CA LEU A 9 -17.66 62.00 15.27
C LEU A 9 -17.28 61.72 13.79
N LYS A 10 -16.99 60.44 13.49
CA LYS A 10 -17.15 59.83 12.16
C LYS A 10 -18.64 59.89 11.75
N PRO A 11 -18.99 59.96 10.44
CA PRO A 11 -19.31 58.70 9.74
C PRO A 11 -19.11 58.66 8.19
N LEU A 12 -18.91 57.42 7.72
CA LEU A 12 -19.53 56.74 6.55
C LEU A 12 -19.25 57.16 5.08
N LEU A 13 -18.96 56.09 4.31
CA LEU A 13 -19.20 55.80 2.88
C LEU A 13 -18.19 56.38 1.87
N ARG A 14 -17.29 55.58 1.28
CA ARG A 14 -17.43 54.50 0.25
C ARG A 14 -17.27 55.08 -1.16
N VAL A 15 -16.37 54.45 -1.93
CA VAL A 15 -16.19 54.35 -3.40
C VAL A 15 -14.70 54.56 -3.71
N GLU A 16 -13.92 53.72 -4.39
CA GLU A 16 -13.98 52.35 -4.92
C GLU A 16 -12.50 51.94 -5.18
N ASP A 17 -12.21 50.65 -5.10
CA ASP A 17 -11.00 49.93 -5.56
C ASP A 17 -10.68 50.18 -7.07
N PRO A 18 -9.55 49.71 -7.68
CA PRO A 18 -8.70 48.60 -7.23
C PRO A 18 -7.17 48.80 -7.43
N MET A 19 -6.38 47.97 -6.74
CA MET A 19 -5.24 47.21 -7.30
C MET A 19 -4.56 46.51 -6.14
N GLY A 20 -4.87 45.21 -6.01
CA GLY A 20 -4.52 44.38 -4.88
C GLY A 20 -3.03 44.17 -4.70
N ASN A 21 -2.59 44.19 -3.45
CA ASN A 21 -1.37 43.53 -3.04
C ASN A 21 -1.73 42.38 -2.08
N VAL A 22 -1.67 41.18 -2.65
CA VAL A 22 -1.91 39.90 -1.99
C VAL A 22 -0.66 39.54 -1.20
N HIS A 23 -0.61 39.92 0.08
CA HIS A 23 0.16 39.16 1.05
C HIS A 23 -0.73 38.04 1.61
N ALA A 24 -0.96 37.03 0.76
CA ALA A 24 -1.59 35.78 1.16
C ALA A 24 -0.62 34.99 2.07
N SER A 25 -0.90 35.06 3.36
CA SER A 25 -1.04 33.93 4.26
C SER A 25 -0.21 32.67 3.95
N LYS A 26 0.88 32.51 4.72
CA LYS A 26 1.59 31.24 4.94
C LYS A 26 0.72 30.26 5.74
N THR A 27 -0.35 29.78 5.10
CA THR A 27 -1.08 28.58 5.52
C THR A 27 -1.51 27.88 4.24
N THR A 28 -0.56 27.21 3.60
CA THR A 28 -0.82 26.33 2.48
C THR A 28 -1.79 25.25 2.96
N LYS A 29 -3.05 25.38 2.56
CA LYS A 29 -4.09 24.36 2.69
C LYS A 29 -3.45 23.02 2.32
N ALA A 30 -3.39 22.09 3.26
CA ALA A 30 -3.04 20.71 2.98
C ALA A 30 -4.10 20.13 2.04
N LYS A 31 -3.90 20.32 0.73
CA LYS A 31 -4.65 19.60 -0.30
C LYS A 31 -4.38 18.13 -0.05
N LEU A 32 -5.48 17.38 0.01
CA LEU A 32 -5.54 15.96 0.25
C LEU A 32 -4.72 15.25 -0.82
N LEU A 33 -3.61 14.62 -0.44
CA LEU A 33 -2.66 14.04 -1.40
C LEU A 33 -2.96 12.58 -1.76
N LEU A 34 -3.80 11.88 -0.98
CA LEU A 34 -4.01 10.43 -1.13
C LEU A 34 -5.47 9.98 -1.23
N LEU A 35 -6.43 10.86 -0.96
CA LEU A 35 -7.84 10.52 -1.14
C LEU A 35 -8.41 11.29 -2.34
N PRO A 36 -9.30 10.68 -3.13
CA PRO A 36 -9.91 11.33 -4.27
C PRO A 36 -10.73 12.55 -3.85
N ASN A 37 -10.78 13.58 -4.70
CA ASN A 37 -11.81 14.61 -4.60
C ASN A 37 -13.14 14.02 -5.12
N GLU A 38 -14.27 14.51 -4.59
CA GLU A 38 -15.65 14.19 -5.01
C GLU A 38 -15.90 14.33 -6.55
N GLU A 39 -15.00 14.97 -7.30
CA GLU A 39 -15.08 15.19 -8.75
C GLU A 39 -14.06 14.39 -9.60
N ALA A 40 -13.36 13.39 -9.06
CA ALA A 40 -12.29 12.71 -9.81
C ALA A 40 -12.75 11.41 -10.52
N PRO A 41 -12.63 11.30 -11.86
CA PRO A 41 -12.20 10.07 -12.52
C PRO A 41 -10.66 10.12 -12.71
N THR A 42 -9.89 9.02 -12.70
CA THR A 42 -10.20 7.71 -13.25
C THR A 42 -9.46 6.65 -12.42
N ARG A 43 -10.18 5.78 -11.72
CA ARG A 43 -9.62 4.44 -11.42
C ARG A 43 -9.30 3.79 -12.77
N THR A 44 -8.13 3.20 -12.91
CA THR A 44 -7.85 2.42 -14.11
C THR A 44 -8.65 1.11 -14.05
N SER A 45 -8.96 0.52 -15.21
CA SER A 45 -9.57 -0.82 -15.22
C SER A 45 -8.73 -1.86 -14.47
N ALA A 46 -7.41 -1.67 -14.40
CA ALA A 46 -6.50 -2.51 -13.64
C ALA A 46 -6.68 -2.37 -12.11
N ASP A 47 -7.00 -1.17 -11.61
CA ASP A 47 -7.27 -0.94 -10.17
C ASP A 47 -8.55 -1.67 -9.72
N ASP A 48 -9.61 -1.56 -10.54
CA ASP A 48 -10.88 -2.22 -10.25
C ASP A 48 -10.75 -3.76 -10.32
N VAL A 49 -9.90 -4.27 -11.21
CA VAL A 49 -9.56 -5.70 -11.27
C VAL A 49 -8.82 -6.12 -10.00
N ALA A 50 -7.85 -5.35 -9.53
CA ALA A 50 -7.09 -5.66 -8.32
C ALA A 50 -8.00 -5.72 -7.08
N GLU A 51 -8.88 -4.74 -6.90
CA GLU A 51 -9.86 -4.74 -5.79
C GLU A 51 -10.83 -5.92 -5.88
N GLY A 52 -11.37 -6.19 -7.07
CA GLY A 52 -12.24 -7.35 -7.31
C GLY A 52 -11.58 -8.69 -6.99
N LEU A 53 -10.29 -8.84 -7.28
CA LEU A 53 -9.53 -10.05 -6.95
C LEU A 53 -9.34 -10.21 -5.44
N LEU A 54 -9.09 -9.13 -4.69
CA LEU A 54 -8.99 -9.21 -3.21
C LEU A 54 -10.32 -9.66 -2.58
N LEU A 55 -11.46 -9.20 -3.10
CA LEU A 55 -12.78 -9.67 -2.65
C LEU A 55 -12.98 -11.16 -2.95
N GLN A 56 -12.53 -11.63 -4.12
CA GLN A 56 -12.57 -13.05 -4.47
C GLN A 56 -11.68 -13.89 -3.54
N LEU A 57 -10.52 -13.38 -3.11
CA LEU A 57 -9.66 -14.04 -2.13
C LEU A 57 -10.33 -14.16 -0.76
N GLN A 58 -11.08 -13.14 -0.31
CA GLN A 58 -11.86 -13.23 0.92
C GLN A 58 -12.92 -14.32 0.84
N ALA A 59 -13.59 -14.47 -0.31
CA ALA A 59 -14.52 -15.57 -0.53
C ALA A 59 -13.82 -16.93 -0.56
N TYR A 60 -12.60 -17.01 -1.11
CA TYR A 60 -11.76 -18.22 -1.06
C TYR A 60 -11.44 -18.63 0.39
N GLU A 61 -11.12 -17.64 1.24
CA GLU A 61 -10.83 -17.85 2.66
C GLU A 61 -12.07 -18.29 3.44
N ALA A 62 -13.21 -17.62 3.24
CA ALA A 62 -14.45 -17.93 3.94
C ALA A 62 -14.98 -19.34 3.61
N ASN A 63 -14.76 -19.82 2.38
CA ASN A 63 -15.14 -21.17 1.94
C ASN A 63 -14.09 -22.23 2.31
N ALA A 64 -13.23 -21.94 3.29
CA ALA A 64 -12.25 -22.87 3.78
C ALA A 64 -12.87 -23.96 4.66
N GLU A 65 -12.96 -25.17 4.12
CA GLU A 65 -13.21 -26.36 4.94
C GLU A 65 -12.09 -26.57 5.97
N SER A 66 -12.47 -27.06 7.15
CA SER A 66 -11.50 -27.38 8.21
C SER A 66 -10.55 -28.52 7.77
N PRO A 67 -9.33 -28.61 8.33
CA PRO A 67 -8.37 -29.67 7.96
C PRO A 67 -8.92 -31.09 8.10
N LYS A 68 -9.85 -31.31 9.05
CA LYS A 68 -10.52 -32.60 9.27
C LYS A 68 -11.49 -32.92 8.12
N GLN A 69 -12.28 -31.95 7.68
CA GLN A 69 -13.24 -32.11 6.57
C GLN A 69 -12.53 -32.32 5.23
N ALA A 70 -11.44 -31.60 4.99
CA ALA A 70 -10.66 -31.72 3.75
C ALA A 70 -10.00 -33.12 3.58
N SER A 71 -9.71 -33.81 4.69
CA SER A 71 -9.17 -35.18 4.65
C SER A 71 -10.25 -36.24 4.37
N GLU A 72 -11.50 -35.97 4.76
CA GLU A 72 -12.63 -36.89 4.58
C GLU A 72 -13.30 -36.73 3.21
N ARG A 73 -13.24 -35.53 2.63
CA ARG A 73 -13.78 -35.22 1.30
C ARG A 73 -12.76 -34.42 0.48
N PRO A 74 -12.01 -35.07 -0.43
CA PRO A 74 -11.14 -34.34 -1.33
C PRO A 74 -11.96 -33.35 -2.15
N ARG A 75 -11.50 -32.09 -2.21
CA ARG A 75 -12.15 -31.01 -2.96
C ARG A 75 -12.35 -31.43 -4.43
N PRO A 76 -13.52 -31.15 -5.04
CA PRO A 76 -13.72 -31.39 -6.46
C PRO A 76 -12.64 -30.70 -7.31
N LEU A 77 -12.14 -31.39 -8.34
CA LEU A 77 -11.07 -30.88 -9.20
C LEU A 77 -11.43 -29.53 -9.84
N GLU A 78 -12.70 -29.32 -10.19
CA GLU A 78 -13.21 -28.05 -10.74
C GLU A 78 -13.06 -26.89 -9.77
N ALA A 79 -13.44 -27.08 -8.50
CA ALA A 79 -13.28 -26.07 -7.45
C ALA A 79 -11.80 -25.80 -7.15
N LEU A 80 -10.96 -26.83 -7.22
CA LEU A 80 -9.50 -26.68 -7.12
C LEU A 80 -8.92 -25.89 -8.30
N ALA A 81 -9.36 -26.18 -9.52
CA ALA A 81 -8.93 -25.46 -10.72
C ALA A 81 -9.31 -23.96 -10.65
N ALA A 82 -10.55 -23.65 -10.25
CA ALA A 82 -11.02 -22.28 -10.10
C ALA A 82 -10.19 -21.49 -9.06
N ASN A 83 -9.86 -22.13 -7.93
CA ASN A 83 -8.98 -21.58 -6.92
C ASN A 83 -7.59 -21.23 -7.47
N VAL A 84 -6.98 -22.17 -8.19
CA VAL A 84 -5.64 -21.95 -8.77
C VAL A 84 -5.69 -20.90 -9.88
N ALA A 85 -6.77 -20.83 -10.65
CA ALA A 85 -6.98 -19.77 -11.64
C ALA A 85 -7.09 -18.38 -10.99
N LEU A 86 -7.80 -18.26 -9.87
CA LEU A 86 -7.84 -17.03 -9.08
C LEU A 86 -6.44 -16.62 -8.58
N LEU A 87 -5.71 -17.56 -7.95
CA LEU A 87 -4.35 -17.31 -7.45
C LEU A 87 -3.39 -16.92 -8.58
N HIS A 88 -3.54 -17.53 -9.76
CA HIS A 88 -2.77 -17.18 -10.94
C HIS A 88 -3.10 -15.77 -11.44
N LYS A 89 -4.37 -15.36 -11.49
CA LYS A 89 -4.75 -13.97 -11.84
C LYS A 89 -4.13 -12.95 -10.89
N VAL A 90 -4.16 -13.23 -9.58
CA VAL A 90 -3.51 -12.38 -8.58
C VAL A 90 -2.00 -12.31 -8.80
N TYR A 91 -1.34 -13.44 -9.05
CA TYR A 91 0.07 -13.48 -9.40
C TYR A 91 0.39 -12.60 -10.61
N LEU A 92 -0.40 -12.67 -11.68
CA LEU A 92 -0.20 -11.82 -12.86
C LEU A 92 -0.32 -10.33 -12.56
N VAL A 93 -1.28 -9.94 -11.71
CA VAL A 93 -1.41 -8.53 -11.25
C VAL A 93 -0.17 -8.11 -10.44
N VAL A 94 0.35 -8.97 -9.56
CA VAL A 94 1.60 -8.67 -8.84
C VAL A 94 2.79 -8.52 -9.81
N MET A 95 2.87 -9.33 -10.87
CA MET A 95 3.92 -9.18 -11.88
C MET A 95 3.80 -7.84 -12.62
N ASP A 96 2.59 -7.47 -13.03
CA ASP A 96 2.32 -6.18 -13.70
C ASP A 96 2.64 -4.98 -12.80
N HIS A 97 2.26 -5.06 -11.52
CA HIS A 97 2.65 -4.08 -10.52
C HIS A 97 4.17 -3.96 -10.38
N GLY A 98 4.91 -5.08 -10.36
CA GLY A 98 6.36 -5.07 -10.33
C GLY A 98 6.98 -4.41 -11.56
N ALA A 99 6.40 -4.62 -12.74
CA ALA A 99 6.88 -4.02 -13.99
C ALA A 99 6.59 -2.51 -14.09
N THR A 100 5.46 -2.06 -13.55
CA THR A 100 4.98 -0.67 -13.68
C THR A 100 5.47 0.26 -12.56
N LEU A 101 5.65 -0.27 -11.34
CA LEU A 101 6.00 0.52 -10.16
C LEU A 101 7.28 1.36 -10.32
N PRO A 102 8.40 0.87 -10.91
CA PRO A 102 9.59 1.69 -11.12
C PRO A 102 9.33 2.98 -11.90
N GLN A 103 8.58 2.89 -13.01
CA GLN A 103 8.28 4.06 -13.83
C GLN A 103 7.37 5.04 -13.08
N LEU A 104 6.36 4.55 -12.35
CA LEU A 104 5.47 5.41 -11.56
C LEU A 104 6.24 6.19 -10.48
N VAL A 105 7.20 5.55 -9.82
CA VAL A 105 8.05 6.21 -8.82
C VAL A 105 8.97 7.24 -9.47
N MET A 106 9.53 6.93 -10.65
CA MET A 106 10.36 7.87 -11.41
C MET A 106 9.56 9.08 -11.91
N ASP A 107 8.33 8.88 -12.36
CA ASP A 107 7.42 9.96 -12.76
C ASP A 107 7.05 10.83 -11.56
N LEU A 108 6.82 10.22 -10.38
CA LEU A 108 6.53 10.93 -9.14
C LEU A 108 7.74 11.74 -8.65
N ALA A 109 8.96 11.29 -8.94
CA ALA A 109 10.19 11.99 -8.58
C ALA A 109 10.48 13.23 -9.43
N GLN A 110 9.77 13.43 -10.55
CA GLN A 110 10.01 14.57 -11.44
C GLN A 110 9.63 15.91 -10.78
N PRO A 111 10.49 16.93 -10.84
CA PRO A 111 10.27 18.23 -10.20
C PRO A 111 9.10 19.01 -10.83
N GLU A 112 8.83 18.81 -12.12
CA GLU A 112 7.79 19.50 -12.88
C GLU A 112 6.39 18.89 -12.71
N THR A 113 6.24 17.91 -11.80
CA THR A 113 4.97 17.21 -11.60
C THR A 113 3.92 18.16 -11.00
N THR A 114 2.85 18.41 -11.74
CA THR A 114 1.74 19.23 -11.24
C THR A 114 1.13 18.61 -9.98
N SER A 115 0.53 19.43 -9.11
CA SER A 115 -0.06 18.91 -7.86
C SER A 115 -1.15 17.85 -8.07
N GLU A 116 -1.83 17.88 -9.22
CA GLU A 116 -2.87 16.90 -9.57
C GLU A 116 -2.25 15.59 -10.05
N LYS A 117 -1.26 15.65 -10.95
CA LYS A 117 -0.53 14.46 -11.39
C LYS A 117 0.23 13.80 -10.23
N ALA A 118 0.84 14.58 -9.34
CA ALA A 118 1.51 14.07 -8.15
C ALA A 118 0.54 13.32 -7.24
N ARG A 119 -0.68 13.84 -7.05
CA ARG A 119 -1.74 13.20 -6.26
C ARG A 119 -2.16 11.87 -6.87
N GLU A 120 -2.39 11.84 -8.19
CA GLU A 120 -2.74 10.60 -8.91
C GLU A 120 -1.64 9.55 -8.81
N LEU A 121 -0.39 9.94 -9.04
CA LEU A 121 0.77 9.06 -8.90
C LEU A 121 0.93 8.54 -7.46
N LEU A 122 0.79 9.40 -6.45
CA LEU A 122 0.81 8.99 -5.04
C LEU A 122 -0.25 7.94 -4.73
N GLN A 123 -1.47 8.15 -5.21
CA GLN A 123 -2.57 7.23 -5.01
C GLN A 123 -2.30 5.90 -5.72
N ARG A 124 -1.88 5.92 -6.99
CA ARG A 124 -1.58 4.71 -7.75
C ARG A 124 -0.43 3.90 -7.13
N VAL A 125 0.64 4.56 -6.71
CA VAL A 125 1.75 3.90 -6.02
C VAL A 125 1.28 3.29 -4.69
N ALA A 126 0.43 4.00 -3.94
CA ALA A 126 -0.15 3.48 -2.70
C ALA A 126 -1.02 2.25 -2.97
N ASP A 127 -1.89 2.27 -3.97
CA ASP A 127 -2.79 1.17 -4.31
C ASP A 127 -2.00 -0.10 -4.67
N ILE A 128 -0.93 0.03 -5.45
CA ILE A 128 0.00 -1.08 -5.76
C ILE A 128 0.62 -1.66 -4.48
N CYS A 129 1.15 -0.80 -3.60
CA CYS A 129 1.79 -1.25 -2.36
C CYS A 129 0.77 -1.91 -1.42
N ILE A 130 -0.42 -1.31 -1.28
CA ILE A 130 -1.51 -1.83 -0.45
C ILE A 130 -1.97 -3.20 -0.97
N PHE A 131 -2.08 -3.37 -2.28
CA PHE A 131 -2.44 -4.66 -2.88
C PHE A 131 -1.42 -5.74 -2.51
N ALA A 132 -0.13 -5.44 -2.62
CA ALA A 132 0.93 -6.38 -2.22
C ALA A 132 0.84 -6.75 -0.73
N LEU A 133 0.65 -5.77 0.16
CA LEU A 133 0.48 -6.01 1.58
C LEU A 133 -0.76 -6.86 1.89
N ALA A 134 -1.89 -6.56 1.23
CA ALA A 134 -3.15 -7.28 1.42
C ALA A 134 -3.04 -8.74 0.97
N PHE A 135 -2.40 -8.99 -0.18
CA PHE A 135 -2.17 -10.34 -0.67
C PHE A 135 -1.25 -11.14 0.25
N ASP A 136 -0.12 -10.55 0.68
CA ASP A 136 0.82 -11.23 1.55
C ASP A 136 0.19 -11.56 2.92
N HIS A 137 -0.66 -10.66 3.44
CA HIS A 137 -1.45 -10.93 4.64
C HIS A 137 -2.44 -12.09 4.44
N PHE A 138 -3.24 -12.06 3.37
CA PHE A 138 -4.16 -13.16 3.01
C PHE A 138 -3.42 -14.50 2.93
N LYS A 139 -2.26 -14.53 2.26
CA LYS A 139 -1.45 -15.73 2.12
C LYS A 139 -0.94 -16.22 3.48
N ALA A 140 -0.49 -15.32 4.35
CA ALA A 140 0.00 -15.69 5.68
C ALA A 140 -1.11 -16.31 6.54
N MET A 141 -2.34 -15.82 6.42
CA MET A 141 -3.51 -16.32 7.15
C MET A 141 -4.12 -17.59 6.52
N THR A 142 -3.76 -17.90 5.28
CA THR A 142 -4.36 -19.01 4.53
C THR A 142 -3.33 -20.06 4.06
N PRO A 143 -2.78 -20.90 4.96
CA PRO A 143 -1.77 -21.91 4.62
C PRO A 143 -2.17 -22.89 3.50
N ARG A 144 -3.47 -23.11 3.30
CA ARG A 144 -3.98 -24.01 2.26
C ARG A 144 -3.66 -23.55 0.84
N VAL A 145 -3.42 -22.26 0.61
CA VAL A 145 -3.07 -21.72 -0.72
C VAL A 145 -1.93 -22.50 -1.38
N GLN A 146 -0.88 -22.85 -0.63
CA GLN A 146 0.23 -23.66 -1.14
C GLN A 146 -0.17 -25.12 -1.43
N ASN A 147 -1.06 -25.69 -0.59
CA ASN A 147 -1.55 -27.05 -0.76
C ASN A 147 -2.41 -27.19 -2.02
N ASP A 148 -3.32 -26.24 -2.27
CA ASP A 148 -4.19 -26.25 -3.45
C ASP A 148 -3.35 -26.23 -4.74
N VAL A 149 -2.38 -25.32 -4.83
CA VAL A 149 -1.49 -25.24 -5.99
C VAL A 149 -0.64 -26.51 -6.14
N SER A 150 -0.15 -27.06 -5.03
CA SER A 150 0.63 -28.31 -5.05
C SER A 150 -0.20 -29.52 -5.52
N LEU A 151 -1.46 -29.62 -5.09
CA LEU A 151 -2.38 -30.68 -5.52
C LEU A 151 -2.72 -30.54 -7.00
N TYR A 152 -3.05 -29.32 -7.45
CA TYR A 152 -3.35 -29.05 -8.85
C TYR A 152 -2.17 -29.38 -9.76
N ARG A 153 -0.94 -29.01 -9.36
CA ARG A 153 0.29 -29.37 -10.10
C ARG A 153 0.46 -30.88 -10.25
N ARG A 154 0.21 -31.66 -9.18
CA ARG A 154 0.29 -33.13 -9.24
C ARG A 154 -0.75 -33.72 -10.19
N HIS A 155 -1.97 -33.15 -10.19
CA HIS A 155 -3.00 -33.53 -11.16
C HIS A 155 -2.57 -33.25 -12.60
N LEU A 156 -2.02 -32.07 -12.90
CA LEU A 156 -1.50 -31.74 -14.23
C LEU A 156 -0.42 -32.73 -14.70
N ALA A 157 0.57 -33.01 -13.86
CA ALA A 157 1.66 -33.94 -14.20
C ALA A 157 1.16 -35.39 -14.45
N SER A 158 0.08 -35.80 -13.77
CA SER A 158 -0.55 -37.10 -13.99
C SER A 158 -1.42 -37.12 -15.26
N SER A 159 -2.05 -36.00 -15.61
CA SER A 159 -2.94 -35.87 -16.77
C SER A 159 -2.18 -35.66 -18.07
N ALA A 160 -1.00 -35.01 -18.06
CA ALA A 160 -0.13 -34.87 -19.23
C ALA A 160 0.31 -36.22 -19.83
N LYS A 161 0.31 -37.29 -19.03
CA LYS A 161 0.58 -38.67 -19.48
C LYS A 161 -0.62 -39.34 -20.18
N LYS A 162 -1.79 -38.72 -20.15
CA LYS A 162 -3.06 -39.19 -20.72
C LYS A 162 -3.58 -38.06 -21.62
N GLU A 163 -3.01 -37.95 -22.83
CA GLU A 163 -3.34 -36.92 -23.83
C GLU A 163 -4.85 -36.68 -23.98
N SER A 164 -5.46 -35.71 -23.28
CA SER A 164 -6.79 -35.12 -23.61
C SER A 164 -7.39 -34.21 -22.51
N ALA A 165 -6.74 -33.13 -22.08
CA ALA A 165 -7.48 -32.07 -21.39
C ALA A 165 -6.90 -30.67 -21.68
N PRO A 166 -7.68 -29.74 -22.25
CA PRO A 166 -7.30 -28.33 -22.25
C PRO A 166 -7.33 -27.83 -20.81
N HIS A 167 -6.15 -27.50 -20.27
CA HIS A 167 -6.03 -26.88 -18.95
C HIS A 167 -6.03 -25.36 -19.11
N GLU A 168 -6.80 -24.66 -18.28
CA GLU A 168 -6.88 -23.18 -18.28
C GLU A 168 -5.52 -22.52 -17.97
N ILE A 169 -4.64 -23.24 -17.26
CA ILE A 169 -3.32 -22.76 -16.85
C ILE A 169 -2.27 -23.78 -17.28
N SER A 170 -1.19 -23.31 -17.92
CA SER A 170 -0.07 -24.16 -18.33
C SER A 170 0.72 -24.67 -17.12
N GLU A 171 1.39 -25.81 -17.27
CA GLU A 171 2.26 -26.37 -16.22
C GLU A 171 3.36 -25.39 -15.81
N THR A 172 3.94 -24.67 -16.77
CA THR A 172 4.94 -23.61 -16.52
C THR A 172 4.40 -22.52 -15.60
N ASN A 173 3.18 -22.04 -15.84
CA ASN A 173 2.56 -21.00 -15.02
C ASN A 173 2.22 -21.51 -13.62
N VAL A 174 1.78 -22.76 -13.48
CA VAL A 174 1.55 -23.38 -12.17
C VAL A 174 2.86 -23.54 -11.39
N ASN A 175 3.96 -23.88 -12.06
CA ASN A 175 5.27 -23.97 -11.44
C ASN A 175 5.77 -22.60 -10.97
N ALA A 176 5.65 -21.56 -11.80
CA ALA A 176 5.99 -20.19 -11.44
C ALA A 176 5.17 -19.70 -10.23
N LEU A 177 3.85 -19.93 -10.27
CA LEU A 177 2.95 -19.62 -9.14
C LEU A 177 3.34 -20.37 -7.86
N SER A 178 3.72 -21.65 -7.97
CA SER A 178 4.17 -22.43 -6.82
C SER A 178 5.45 -21.87 -6.20
N LEU A 179 6.41 -21.39 -7.00
CA LEU A 179 7.63 -20.76 -6.51
C LEU A 179 7.33 -19.43 -5.83
N PHE A 180 6.50 -18.61 -6.46
CA PHE A 180 6.02 -17.35 -5.89
C PHE A 180 5.36 -17.57 -4.54
N LEU A 181 4.41 -18.50 -4.42
CA LEU A 181 3.71 -18.78 -3.17
C LEU A 181 4.59 -19.46 -2.10
N GLY A 182 5.77 -19.96 -2.45
CA GLY A 182 6.72 -20.56 -1.51
C GLY A 182 7.42 -19.52 -0.61
N GLU A 183 7.52 -18.28 -1.05
CA GLU A 183 8.09 -17.17 -0.27
C GLU A 183 7.14 -16.73 0.86
N HIS A 184 7.66 -16.14 1.94
CA HIS A 184 6.83 -15.66 3.05
C HIS A 184 5.93 -14.47 2.63
N THR A 185 6.56 -13.42 2.08
CA THR A 185 5.94 -12.17 1.61
C THR A 185 6.25 -11.93 0.12
N PRO A 186 5.69 -12.77 -0.77
CA PRO A 186 6.08 -12.78 -2.17
C PRO A 186 5.79 -11.48 -2.92
N ALA A 187 4.67 -10.80 -2.66
CA ALA A 187 4.33 -9.60 -3.39
C ALA A 187 5.20 -8.41 -2.95
N ILE A 188 5.37 -8.21 -1.64
CA ILE A 188 6.25 -7.15 -1.12
C ILE A 188 7.71 -7.37 -1.58
N LYS A 189 8.22 -8.61 -1.50
CA LYS A 189 9.59 -8.93 -1.93
C LYS A 189 9.78 -8.66 -3.41
N LEU A 190 8.80 -9.00 -4.24
CA LEU A 190 8.84 -8.73 -5.68
C LEU A 190 8.86 -7.24 -6.00
N LEU A 191 7.97 -6.44 -5.38
CA LEU A 191 7.98 -4.99 -5.57
C LEU A 191 9.30 -4.38 -5.08
N GLY A 192 9.80 -4.85 -3.94
CA GLY A 192 11.08 -4.45 -3.38
C GLY A 192 12.24 -4.68 -4.34
N HIS A 193 12.32 -5.89 -4.91
CA HIS A 193 13.33 -6.26 -5.91
C HIS A 193 13.19 -5.45 -7.20
N ALA A 194 11.97 -5.24 -7.71
CA ALA A 194 11.74 -4.47 -8.93
C ALA A 194 12.27 -3.03 -8.82
N LEU A 195 12.23 -2.46 -7.62
CA LEU A 195 12.72 -1.11 -7.35
C LEU A 195 14.21 -1.03 -7.01
N THR A 196 14.90 -2.15 -6.77
CA THR A 196 16.29 -2.15 -6.25
C THR A 196 17.24 -1.39 -7.16
N ASP A 197 17.15 -1.59 -8.48
CA ASP A 197 17.99 -0.89 -9.46
C ASP A 197 17.64 0.60 -9.55
N THR A 198 16.34 0.92 -9.56
CA THR A 198 15.84 2.30 -9.61
C THR A 198 16.32 3.11 -8.41
N VAL A 199 16.16 2.59 -7.19
CA VAL A 199 16.58 3.32 -5.98
C VAL A 199 18.09 3.43 -5.83
N LEU A 200 18.84 2.52 -6.44
CA LEU A 200 20.30 2.55 -6.45
C LEU A 200 20.83 3.67 -7.36
N HIS A 201 20.24 3.84 -8.55
CA HIS A 201 20.70 4.81 -9.54
C HIS A 201 20.00 6.18 -9.44
N HIS A 202 18.81 6.24 -8.82
CA HIS A 202 17.98 7.43 -8.69
C HIS A 202 17.59 7.67 -7.22
N PRO A 203 18.44 8.33 -6.41
CA PRO A 203 18.15 8.62 -5.00
C PRO A 203 16.84 9.39 -4.77
N GLU A 204 16.43 10.20 -5.75
CA GLU A 204 15.14 10.90 -5.77
C GLU A 204 13.94 9.93 -5.74
N ALA A 205 14.07 8.73 -6.31
CA ALA A 205 13.04 7.69 -6.29
C ALA A 205 12.73 7.21 -4.86
N VAL A 206 13.75 7.15 -3.99
CA VAL A 206 13.56 6.79 -2.57
C VAL A 206 12.71 7.85 -1.87
N THR A 207 12.97 9.12 -2.17
CA THR A 207 12.22 10.25 -1.58
C THR A 207 10.80 10.29 -2.13
N ALA A 208 10.62 10.04 -3.43
CA ALA A 208 9.31 9.93 -4.07
C ALA A 208 8.48 8.80 -3.46
N LEU A 209 9.04 7.60 -3.30
CA LEU A 209 8.34 6.50 -2.66
C LEU A 209 8.04 6.78 -1.18
N ALA A 210 8.99 7.37 -0.42
CA ALA A 210 8.75 7.77 0.96
C ALA A 210 7.64 8.84 1.10
N SER A 211 7.43 9.66 0.06
CA SER A 211 6.39 10.69 0.05
C SER A 211 4.98 10.11 0.11
N VAL A 212 4.77 8.86 -0.34
CA VAL A 212 3.50 8.12 -0.20
C VAL A 212 3.14 7.95 1.28
N ALA A 213 4.06 7.42 2.08
CA ALA A 213 3.85 7.27 3.53
C ALA A 213 3.71 8.64 4.23
N HIS A 214 4.43 9.66 3.79
CA HIS A 214 4.32 11.01 4.38
C HIS A 214 2.98 11.66 4.05
N ALA A 215 2.48 11.50 2.83
CA ALA A 215 1.18 12.00 2.41
C ALA A 215 0.03 11.29 3.16
N ALA A 216 0.17 9.99 3.41
CA ALA A 216 -0.78 9.21 4.21
C ALA A 216 -0.80 9.71 5.67
N TYR A 217 0.38 9.86 6.27
CA TYR A 217 0.52 10.43 7.61
C TYR A 217 -0.06 11.85 7.70
N ALA A 218 0.22 12.71 6.71
CA ALA A 218 -0.26 14.08 6.68
C ALA A 218 -1.78 14.14 6.58
N THR A 219 -2.39 13.28 5.76
CA THR A 219 -3.84 13.15 5.64
C THR A 219 -4.46 12.76 6.98
N LEU A 220 -3.92 11.74 7.66
CA LEU A 220 -4.38 11.34 8.99
C LEU A 220 -4.21 12.45 10.03
N SER A 221 -3.09 13.17 10.01
CA SER A 221 -2.78 14.19 11.01
C SER A 221 -3.61 15.47 10.86
N THR A 222 -3.95 15.84 9.62
CA THR A 222 -4.63 17.12 9.33
C THR A 222 -6.14 16.99 9.22
N LYS A 223 -6.64 15.81 8.88
CA LYS A 223 -8.05 15.56 8.58
C LYS A 223 -8.67 14.44 9.40
N SER A 224 -8.03 13.97 10.48
CA SER A 224 -8.54 12.86 11.31
C SER A 224 -10.04 12.95 11.64
N ALA A 225 -10.55 14.15 11.90
CA ALA A 225 -11.97 14.38 12.22
C ALA A 225 -12.94 14.25 11.02
N SER A 226 -12.45 14.33 9.79
CA SER A 226 -13.26 14.25 8.56
C SER A 226 -13.08 12.93 7.81
N LEU A 227 -12.22 12.04 8.28
CA LEU A 227 -12.01 10.74 7.66
C LEU A 227 -12.99 9.73 8.23
N ASP A 228 -13.64 8.97 7.35
CA ASP A 228 -14.31 7.76 7.79
C ASP A 228 -13.27 6.66 8.15
N ALA A 229 -13.76 5.56 8.73
CA ALA A 229 -12.91 4.45 9.14
C ALA A 229 -12.16 3.79 7.96
N ALA A 230 -12.77 3.73 6.77
CA ALA A 230 -12.17 3.11 5.59
C ALA A 230 -11.06 3.98 5.01
N GLN A 231 -11.26 5.30 4.93
CA GLN A 231 -10.28 6.28 4.48
C GLN A 231 -9.09 6.38 5.46
N ALA A 232 -9.37 6.37 6.76
CA ALA A 232 -8.33 6.34 7.78
C ALA A 232 -7.50 5.04 7.66
N TYR A 233 -8.17 3.90 7.49
CA TYR A 233 -7.50 2.62 7.35
C TYR A 233 -6.70 2.51 6.04
N TYR A 234 -7.19 3.07 4.94
CA TYR A 234 -6.45 3.20 3.68
C TYR A 234 -5.12 3.92 3.89
N CYS A 235 -5.14 5.07 4.57
CA CYS A 235 -3.91 5.80 4.88
C CYS A 235 -2.95 4.98 5.77
N MET A 236 -3.47 4.24 6.75
CA MET A 236 -2.65 3.35 7.58
C MET A 236 -2.01 2.23 6.75
N ARG A 237 -2.77 1.61 5.85
CA ARG A 237 -2.25 0.58 4.92
C ARG A 237 -1.20 1.16 3.98
N ALA A 238 -1.44 2.33 3.40
CA ALA A 238 -0.47 3.02 2.54
C ALA A 238 0.87 3.23 3.27
N MET A 239 0.83 3.69 4.53
CA MET A 239 2.03 3.83 5.35
C MET A 239 2.74 2.49 5.58
N ALA A 240 2.03 1.48 6.05
CA ALA A 240 2.61 0.17 6.38
C ALA A 240 3.19 -0.53 5.15
N ALA A 241 2.47 -0.49 4.03
CA ALA A 241 2.91 -1.09 2.77
C ALA A 241 4.15 -0.38 2.20
N THR A 242 4.16 0.96 2.22
CA THR A 242 5.31 1.74 1.75
C THR A 242 6.56 1.48 2.60
N ILE A 243 6.41 1.33 3.93
CA ILE A 243 7.52 0.94 4.83
C ILE A 243 8.13 -0.39 4.36
N LEU A 244 7.28 -1.40 4.13
CA LEU A 244 7.73 -2.72 3.75
C LEU A 244 8.38 -2.75 2.35
N VAL A 245 7.77 -2.10 1.36
CA VAL A 245 8.35 -2.03 0.01
C VAL A 245 9.71 -1.34 0.04
N LEU A 246 9.83 -0.16 0.68
CA LEU A 246 11.11 0.55 0.82
C LEU A 246 12.17 -0.28 1.53
N ASP A 247 11.80 -0.98 2.59
CA ASP A 247 12.74 -1.80 3.36
C ASP A 247 13.31 -2.96 2.53
N HIS A 248 12.53 -3.52 1.62
CA HIS A 248 12.98 -4.56 0.70
C HIS A 248 13.76 -4.00 -0.50
N SER A 249 13.51 -2.75 -0.92
CA SER A 249 14.21 -2.09 -2.02
C SER A 249 15.59 -1.55 -1.66
N LEU A 250 15.81 -1.14 -0.40
CA LEU A 250 17.04 -0.49 0.02
C LEU A 250 18.07 -1.48 0.56
N ALA A 251 19.33 -1.35 0.15
CA ALA A 251 20.44 -2.22 0.59
C ALA A 251 20.67 -2.22 2.11
N HIS A 252 20.37 -1.11 2.78
CA HIS A 252 20.50 -0.97 4.23
C HIS A 252 19.14 -0.81 4.93
N GLY A 253 18.05 -1.01 4.21
CA GLY A 253 16.70 -0.88 4.73
C GLY A 253 16.27 0.54 5.10
N VAL A 254 15.03 0.62 5.56
CA VAL A 254 14.33 1.89 5.79
C VAL A 254 14.47 2.41 7.23
N PHE A 255 14.97 1.57 8.15
CA PHE A 255 15.03 1.86 9.58
C PHE A 255 16.31 2.61 10.02
N THR A 256 17.20 2.90 9.08
CA THR A 256 18.43 3.64 9.32
C THR A 256 18.17 5.14 9.46
N ALA A 257 19.07 5.86 10.14
CA ALA A 257 18.94 7.31 10.30
C ALA A 257 19.09 8.10 8.99
N SER A 258 19.72 7.50 7.97
CA SER A 258 19.90 8.08 6.63
C SER A 258 18.66 7.95 5.74
N SER A 259 17.67 7.13 6.14
CA SER A 259 16.45 6.96 5.37
C SER A 259 15.66 8.27 5.29
N PRO A 260 15.17 8.68 4.10
CA PRO A 260 14.29 9.84 3.99
C PRO A 260 12.90 9.58 4.60
N LEU A 261 12.56 8.31 4.84
CA LEU A 261 11.32 7.96 5.52
C LEU A 261 11.43 8.29 7.02
N LYS A 262 10.51 9.13 7.51
CA LYS A 262 10.37 9.47 8.94
C LYS A 262 9.74 8.30 9.71
N ILE A 263 10.40 7.14 9.72
CA ILE A 263 9.87 5.85 10.18
C ILE A 263 9.28 5.92 11.60
N LYS A 264 9.93 6.66 12.51
CA LYS A 264 9.44 6.85 13.88
C LYS A 264 8.04 7.51 13.92
N ARG A 265 7.75 8.46 13.02
CA ARG A 265 6.44 9.10 12.95
C ARG A 265 5.39 8.14 12.40
N CYS A 266 5.73 7.39 11.36
CA CYS A 266 4.84 6.39 10.76
C CYS A 266 4.48 5.28 11.76
N LEU A 267 5.47 4.70 12.45
CA LEU A 267 5.24 3.65 13.45
C LEU A 267 4.39 4.15 14.63
N ARG A 268 4.61 5.39 15.10
CA ARG A 268 3.75 5.98 16.14
C ARG A 268 2.32 6.17 15.66
N ALA A 269 2.12 6.68 14.44
CA ALA A 269 0.79 6.87 13.88
C ALA A 269 0.02 5.56 13.78
N LEU A 270 0.68 4.48 13.36
CA LEU A 270 0.11 3.13 13.32
C LEU A 270 -0.24 2.62 14.74
N ALA A 271 0.67 2.80 15.71
CA ALA A 271 0.45 2.41 17.10
C ALA A 271 -0.70 3.19 17.77
N ASP A 272 -0.78 4.49 17.54
CA ASP A 272 -1.89 5.32 18.01
C ASP A 272 -3.20 4.96 17.31
N GLY A 273 -3.13 4.63 16.01
CA GLY A 273 -4.26 4.16 15.21
C GLY A 273 -4.93 2.91 15.80
N ARG A 274 -4.19 2.01 16.46
CA ARG A 274 -4.75 0.81 17.12
C ARG A 274 -5.84 1.14 18.14
N LYS A 275 -5.79 2.32 18.77
CA LYS A 275 -6.79 2.74 19.78
C LYS A 275 -8.17 2.96 19.17
N THR A 276 -8.24 3.29 17.87
CA THR A 276 -9.48 3.61 17.16
C THR A 276 -9.79 2.61 16.04
N LEU A 277 -8.77 1.94 15.49
CA LEU A 277 -8.85 0.99 14.40
C LEU A 277 -8.08 -0.29 14.79
N PRO A 278 -8.77 -1.32 15.34
CA PRO A 278 -8.11 -2.56 15.78
C PRO A 278 -7.26 -3.25 14.70
N ALA A 279 -7.64 -3.13 13.42
CA ALA A 279 -6.89 -3.65 12.27
C ALA A 279 -5.48 -3.05 12.11
N CYS A 280 -5.14 -1.95 12.79
CA CYS A 280 -3.76 -1.44 12.82
C CYS A 280 -2.80 -2.41 13.52
N THR A 281 -3.30 -3.31 14.37
CA THR A 281 -2.49 -4.37 14.99
C THR A 281 -1.89 -5.28 13.92
N GLU A 282 -2.70 -5.69 12.95
CA GLU A 282 -2.27 -6.54 11.82
C GLU A 282 -1.21 -5.83 10.96
N LEU A 283 -1.32 -4.51 10.79
CA LEU A 283 -0.33 -3.72 10.04
C LEU A 283 1.01 -3.64 10.77
N LEU A 284 1.00 -3.47 12.10
CA LEU A 284 2.21 -3.45 12.90
C LEU A 284 2.88 -4.83 12.94
N ASP A 285 2.08 -5.90 13.07
CA ASP A 285 2.57 -7.28 12.98
C ASP A 285 3.16 -7.56 11.60
N ALA A 286 2.51 -7.10 10.53
CA ALA A 286 3.06 -7.22 9.18
C ALA A 286 4.44 -6.54 9.07
N ILE A 287 4.62 -5.32 9.59
CA ILE A 287 5.93 -4.67 9.58
C ILE A 287 6.95 -5.47 10.41
N LYS A 288 6.56 -5.92 11.60
CA LYS A 288 7.42 -6.69 12.50
C LYS A 288 7.93 -7.99 11.86
N PHE A 289 7.06 -8.74 11.19
CA PHE A 289 7.39 -10.07 10.67
C PHE A 289 7.84 -10.06 9.21
N ALA A 290 7.43 -9.08 8.40
CA ALA A 290 7.78 -9.00 6.99
C ALA A 290 8.92 -8.02 6.67
N SER A 291 9.35 -7.19 7.62
CA SER A 291 10.53 -6.34 7.39
C SER A 291 11.80 -7.18 7.17
N ARG A 292 12.63 -6.74 6.24
CA ARG A 292 13.92 -7.35 5.93
C ARG A 292 14.99 -6.93 6.93
N HIS A 293 15.02 -5.65 7.30
CA HIS A 293 16.07 -5.07 8.15
C HIS A 293 15.57 -4.68 9.54
N GLY A 294 14.29 -4.89 9.86
CA GLY A 294 13.70 -4.47 11.14
C GLY A 294 14.36 -5.12 12.37
N ASN A 295 14.97 -6.30 12.21
CA ASN A 295 15.66 -7.02 13.28
C ASN A 295 17.20 -6.87 13.24
N ASP A 296 17.74 -6.09 12.31
CA ASP A 296 19.18 -5.92 12.16
C ASP A 296 19.83 -5.25 13.38
N SER A 297 21.12 -5.53 13.57
CA SER A 297 21.93 -4.88 14.61
C SER A 297 22.09 -3.37 14.36
N SER A 298 22.07 -2.95 13.09
CA SER A 298 22.11 -1.56 12.64
C SER A 298 20.82 -0.80 12.94
N THR A 299 19.68 -1.49 13.10
CA THR A 299 18.40 -0.85 13.41
C THR A 299 18.42 -0.27 14.83
N PRO A 300 18.17 1.05 14.99
CA PRO A 300 18.25 1.71 16.29
C PRO A 300 17.38 1.02 17.35
N ARG A 301 17.94 0.81 18.55
CA ARG A 301 17.28 0.07 19.65
C ARG A 301 15.86 0.55 19.93
N HIS A 302 15.62 1.86 19.88
CA HIS A 302 14.30 2.43 20.14
C HIS A 302 13.28 2.11 19.02
N ILE A 303 13.73 1.99 17.76
CA ILE A 303 12.86 1.58 16.64
C ILE A 303 12.53 0.10 16.76
N ARG A 304 13.53 -0.76 17.07
CA ARG A 304 13.27 -2.18 17.35
C ARG A 304 12.30 -2.34 18.53
N TRP A 305 12.49 -1.57 19.59
CA TRP A 305 11.57 -1.59 20.72
C TRP A 305 10.14 -1.25 20.28
N MET A 306 9.95 -0.23 19.45
CA MET A 306 8.63 0.06 18.87
C MET A 306 8.11 -1.14 18.08
N LEU A 307 8.86 -1.71 17.13
CA LEU A 307 8.39 -2.85 16.33
C LEU A 307 7.93 -4.05 17.18
N HIS A 308 8.56 -4.28 18.33
CA HIS A 308 8.27 -5.44 19.19
C HIS A 308 7.28 -5.15 20.33
N ASN A 309 7.02 -3.89 20.67
CA ASN A 309 6.23 -3.50 21.85
C ASN A 309 5.14 -2.45 21.54
N SER A 310 4.90 -2.13 20.25
CA SER A 310 3.88 -1.15 19.82
C SER A 310 2.46 -1.63 20.02
#